data_AF-A0A1V5W7S7-F1
#
_entry.id   AF-A0A1V5W7S7-F1
#
_cell.length_a   1.000
_cell.length_b   1.000
_cell.length_c   1.000
_cell.angle_alpha   90.00
_cell.angle_beta   90.00
_cell.angle_gamma   90.00
#
_symmetry.space_group_name_H-M   'P 1'
#
loop_
_entity.id
_entity.type
_entity.pdbx_description
1 polymer ?
#
loop_
_entity_poly.entity_id
_entity_poly.type
_entity_poly.pdbx_seq_one_letter_code
_entity_poly.pdbx_strand_id
1 'polypeptide(L)'
;MHEVEFISPCTLDTGEPVFLEGYVFEKEGCVLDWQAAFKRLQVGGERGYGWGRLELEAISPLESSQLFHLATCEVDGETPLIRLLAGGRLLAHTPAPGGSITGDIEPLVGREWRSHNSRRRYAGQHIAYTDICFVPGSQVDQASDFAVGKFGLWHPISVVLCEPGTAE
;
A
#
# COMPACT_ATOMS: atom_id res chain seq x y z
N MET A 1 -7.51 8.83 22.11
CA MET A 1 -7.60 7.38 22.40
C MET A 1 -6.78 6.72 21.31
N HIS A 2 -5.63 6.11 21.65
CA HIS A 2 -4.88 5.34 20.66
C HIS A 2 -5.52 3.95 20.68
N GLU A 3 -6.39 3.67 19.72
CA GLU A 3 -6.81 2.31 19.46
C GLU A 3 -5.58 1.58 18.95
N VAL A 4 -5.11 0.61 19.73
CA VAL A 4 -4.03 -0.28 19.34
C VAL A 4 -4.69 -1.56 18.90
N GLU A 5 -4.76 -1.76 17.59
CA GLU A 5 -5.29 -2.99 17.02
C GLU A 5 -4.32 -4.14 17.29
N PHE A 6 -4.76 -5.11 18.11
CA PHE A 6 -4.07 -6.37 18.27
C PHE A 6 -4.59 -7.36 17.25
N ILE A 7 -3.74 -7.75 16.32
CA ILE A 7 -3.98 -8.88 15.44
C ILE A 7 -3.21 -10.06 16.04
N SER A 8 -3.94 -11.13 16.38
CA SER A 8 -3.35 -12.33 16.98
C SER A 8 -2.45 -13.07 15.99
N PRO A 9 -1.24 -13.51 16.39
CA PRO A 9 -0.37 -14.32 15.53
C PRO A 9 -0.89 -15.74 15.33
N CYS A 10 -1.92 -16.13 16.08
CA CYS A 10 -2.60 -17.42 15.94
C CYS A 10 -4.13 -17.23 15.87
N THR A 11 -4.83 -18.16 15.24
CA THR A 11 -6.30 -18.22 15.30
C THR A 11 -6.77 -18.38 16.74
N LEU A 12 -7.91 -17.78 17.09
CA LEU A 12 -8.40 -17.78 18.48
C LEU A 12 -9.04 -19.11 18.91
N ASP A 13 -9.53 -19.87 17.95
CA ASP A 13 -10.27 -21.12 18.13
C ASP A 13 -9.36 -22.35 18.08
N THR A 14 -8.50 -22.45 17.06
CA THR A 14 -7.62 -23.62 16.84
C THR A 14 -6.19 -23.39 17.30
N GLY A 15 -5.77 -22.14 17.50
CA GLY A 15 -4.40 -21.79 17.86
C GLY A 15 -3.40 -21.97 16.71
N GLU A 16 -3.88 -22.05 15.46
CA GLU A 16 -3.06 -22.22 14.27
C GLU A 16 -2.35 -20.91 13.88
N PRO A 17 -1.12 -20.96 13.34
CA PRO A 17 -0.41 -19.76 12.91
C PRO A 17 -1.17 -18.95 11.85
N VAL A 18 -1.14 -17.64 11.97
CA VAL A 18 -1.67 -16.70 10.97
C VAL A 18 -0.51 -16.14 10.15
N PHE A 19 -0.69 -16.10 8.82
CA PHE A 19 0.32 -15.62 7.88
C PHE A 19 -0.11 -14.29 7.26
N LEU A 20 0.88 -13.45 6.93
CA LEU A 20 0.67 -12.29 6.06
C LEU A 20 1.01 -12.68 4.63
N GLU A 21 0.05 -12.53 3.75
CA GLU A 21 0.25 -12.63 2.31
C GLU A 21 0.37 -11.21 1.72
N GLY A 22 1.27 -11.05 0.76
CA GLY A 22 1.49 -9.76 0.11
C GLY A 22 2.30 -9.89 -1.17
N TYR A 23 2.42 -8.76 -1.87
CA TYR A 23 3.12 -8.67 -3.14
C TYR A 23 4.31 -7.71 -3.02
N VAL A 24 5.40 -8.04 -3.72
CA VAL A 24 6.56 -7.17 -3.87
C VAL A 24 6.70 -6.85 -5.35
N PHE A 25 6.70 -5.56 -5.67
CA PHE A 25 7.01 -5.07 -7.00
C PHE A 25 8.49 -4.70 -7.06
N GLU A 26 9.27 -5.53 -7.74
CA GLU A 26 10.69 -5.28 -7.96
C GLU A 26 10.90 -4.61 -9.33
N LYS A 27 11.62 -3.49 -9.33
CA LYS A 27 12.05 -2.85 -10.57
C LYS A 27 13.19 -3.65 -11.20
N GLU A 28 13.16 -3.83 -12.51
CA GLU A 28 14.27 -4.46 -13.24
C GLU A 28 15.59 -3.73 -12.96
N GLY A 29 16.64 -4.52 -12.66
CA GLY A 29 17.96 -3.99 -12.29
C GLY A 29 18.05 -3.43 -10.87
N CYS A 30 17.08 -3.73 -9.99
CA CYS A 30 17.17 -3.38 -8.57
C CYS A 30 18.43 -3.99 -7.94
N VAL A 31 19.24 -3.15 -7.30
CA VAL A 31 20.49 -3.57 -6.62
C VAL A 31 20.32 -3.69 -5.10
N LEU A 32 19.12 -3.44 -4.58
CA LEU A 32 18.84 -3.52 -3.15
C LEU A 32 18.62 -4.99 -2.75
N ASP A 33 19.29 -5.43 -1.68
CA ASP A 33 19.04 -6.74 -1.06
C ASP A 33 17.76 -6.72 -0.21
N TRP A 34 16.63 -6.46 -0.87
CA TRP A 34 15.33 -6.34 -0.20
C TRP A 34 14.86 -7.69 0.35
N GLN A 35 15.22 -8.81 -0.29
CA GLN A 35 14.87 -10.15 0.18
C GLN A 35 15.46 -10.46 1.56
N ALA A 36 16.72 -10.07 1.82
CA ALA A 36 17.29 -10.18 3.15
C ALA A 36 16.61 -9.27 4.17
N ALA A 37 16.07 -8.12 3.75
CA ALA A 37 15.34 -7.21 4.63
C ALA A 37 14.02 -7.82 5.14
N PHE A 38 13.33 -8.65 4.34
CA PHE A 38 12.10 -9.33 4.77
C PHE A 38 12.31 -10.27 5.98
N LYS A 39 13.51 -10.83 6.14
CA LYS A 39 13.88 -11.65 7.32
C LYS A 39 13.93 -10.86 8.63
N ARG A 40 13.82 -9.53 8.55
CA ARG A 40 13.93 -8.60 9.68
C ARG A 40 12.71 -7.69 9.79
N LEU A 41 11.64 -8.00 9.05
CA LEU A 41 10.44 -7.19 9.04
C LEU A 41 9.78 -7.21 10.41
N GLN A 42 9.40 -6.02 10.89
CA GLN A 42 8.66 -5.85 12.13
C GLN A 42 7.43 -5.02 11.83
N VAL A 43 6.25 -5.55 12.19
CA VAL A 43 4.97 -4.88 11.99
C VAL A 43 4.29 -4.67 13.34
N GLY A 44 3.87 -3.43 13.59
CA GLY A 44 3.30 -3.00 14.87
C GLY A 44 3.93 -1.71 15.38
N GLY A 45 3.12 -0.88 16.05
CA GLY A 45 3.50 0.47 16.48
C GLY A 45 4.04 0.56 17.90
N GLU A 46 3.74 -0.40 18.79
CA GLU A 46 4.13 -0.34 20.19
C GLU A 46 5.09 -1.46 20.59
N ARG A 47 5.98 -1.17 21.54
CA ARG A 47 7.03 -2.09 22.02
C ARG A 47 6.48 -3.39 22.62
N GLY A 48 5.19 -3.46 22.95
CA GLY A 48 4.52 -4.64 23.50
C GLY A 48 3.26 -5.09 22.76
N TYR A 49 2.87 -4.43 21.66
CA TYR A 49 1.62 -4.72 20.94
C TYR A 49 1.82 -4.63 19.41
N GLY A 50 1.32 -5.63 18.68
CA GLY A 50 1.44 -5.80 17.24
C GLY A 50 1.87 -7.23 16.85
N TRP A 51 2.06 -7.48 15.56
CA TRP A 51 2.59 -8.77 15.05
C TRP A 51 4.03 -9.03 15.49
N GLY A 52 4.77 -7.96 15.84
CA GLY A 52 6.15 -8.07 16.25
C GLY A 52 7.04 -8.44 15.07
N ARG A 53 8.03 -9.31 15.32
CA ARG A 53 8.98 -9.75 14.30
C ARG A 53 8.32 -10.82 13.43
N LEU A 54 8.32 -10.58 12.12
CA LEU A 54 7.84 -11.54 11.13
C LEU A 54 9.00 -12.41 10.65
N GLU A 55 8.66 -13.61 10.20
CA GLU A 55 9.54 -14.52 9.47
C GLU A 55 9.03 -14.68 8.04
N LEU A 56 9.95 -14.72 7.08
CA LEU A 56 9.59 -14.96 5.69
C LEU A 56 9.39 -16.46 5.48
N GLU A 57 8.14 -16.88 5.36
CA GLU A 57 7.78 -18.27 5.09
C GLU A 57 8.08 -18.66 3.63
N ALA A 58 7.57 -17.88 2.68
CA ALA A 58 7.73 -18.15 1.26
C ALA A 58 7.76 -16.86 0.45
N ILE A 59 8.51 -16.89 -0.65
CA ILE A 59 8.45 -15.88 -1.71
C ILE A 59 8.74 -16.54 -3.04
N SER A 60 7.94 -16.21 -4.04
CA SER A 60 8.07 -16.75 -5.39
C SER A 60 7.65 -15.71 -6.42
N PRO A 61 8.17 -15.79 -7.66
CA PRO A 61 7.64 -15.02 -8.78
C PRO A 61 6.12 -15.25 -8.93
N LEU A 62 5.41 -14.20 -9.31
CA LEU A 62 3.98 -14.26 -9.57
C LEU A 62 3.75 -14.40 -11.08
N GLU A 63 3.11 -15.50 -11.48
CA GLU A 63 2.78 -15.79 -12.90
C GLU A 63 1.44 -15.17 -13.34
N SER A 64 0.67 -14.63 -12.39
CA SER A 64 -0.66 -14.05 -12.60
C SER A 64 -0.62 -12.53 -12.45
N SER A 65 -1.48 -11.83 -13.18
CA SER A 65 -1.71 -10.39 -12.96
C SER A 65 -2.72 -10.11 -11.85
N GLN A 66 -3.32 -11.12 -11.21
CA GLN A 66 -4.32 -10.92 -10.16
C GLN A 66 -3.68 -10.68 -8.79
N LEU A 67 -4.20 -9.68 -8.08
CA LEU A 67 -3.85 -9.38 -6.69
C LEU A 67 -5.02 -9.72 -5.77
N PHE A 68 -4.80 -10.64 -4.83
CA PHE A 68 -5.78 -11.12 -3.83
C PHE A 68 -7.14 -11.54 -4.42
N HIS A 69 -7.21 -11.82 -5.72
CA HIS A 69 -8.46 -11.98 -6.49
C HIS A 69 -9.41 -10.78 -6.46
N LEU A 70 -8.94 -9.61 -6.03
CA LEU A 70 -9.72 -8.38 -5.89
C LEU A 70 -9.36 -7.31 -6.94
N ALA A 71 -8.14 -7.35 -7.46
CA ALA A 71 -7.62 -6.40 -8.44
C ALA A 71 -6.76 -7.10 -9.49
N THR A 72 -6.48 -6.40 -10.58
CA THR A 72 -5.46 -6.79 -11.55
C THR A 72 -4.33 -5.77 -11.57
N CYS A 73 -3.11 -6.21 -11.86
CA CYS A 73 -1.92 -5.38 -11.93
C CYS A 73 -1.22 -5.51 -13.28
N GLU A 74 -0.78 -4.38 -13.83
CA GLU A 74 0.12 -4.29 -14.98
C GLU A 74 1.47 -3.74 -14.49
N VAL A 75 2.58 -4.38 -14.85
CA VAL A 75 3.94 -4.07 -14.33
C VAL A 75 4.95 -3.69 -15.42
N ASP A 76 4.50 -3.52 -16.67
CA ASP A 76 5.36 -3.23 -17.81
C ASP A 76 5.87 -1.76 -17.85
N GLY A 77 5.37 -0.91 -16.95
CA GLY A 77 5.71 0.51 -16.87
C GLY A 77 6.69 0.85 -15.74
N GLU A 78 7.00 2.15 -15.61
CA GLU A 78 7.87 2.68 -14.54
C GLU A 78 7.30 2.48 -13.13
N THR A 79 5.97 2.42 -13.01
CA THR A 79 5.24 2.16 -11.77
C THR A 79 4.15 1.11 -12.02
N PRO A 80 3.90 0.19 -11.08
CA PRO A 80 2.78 -0.74 -11.19
C PRO A 80 1.45 -0.01 -11.34
N LEU A 81 0.59 -0.49 -12.24
CA LEU A 81 -0.76 0.00 -12.44
C LEU A 81 -1.75 -1.03 -11.91
N ILE A 82 -2.62 -0.59 -10.99
CA ILE A 82 -3.66 -1.42 -10.39
C ILE A 82 -5.00 -1.04 -10.98
N ARG A 83 -5.72 -2.03 -11.49
CA ARG A 83 -7.06 -1.88 -12.03
C ARG A 83 -8.08 -2.51 -11.09
N LEU A 84 -9.09 -1.73 -10.75
CA LEU A 84 -10.29 -2.17 -10.05
C LEU A 84 -11.48 -2.13 -11.01
N LEU A 85 -12.34 -3.13 -10.93
CA LEU A 85 -13.64 -3.11 -11.61
C LEU A 85 -14.62 -2.20 -10.85
N ALA A 86 -15.72 -1.81 -11.51
CA ALA A 86 -16.78 -1.06 -10.86
C ALA A 86 -17.32 -1.84 -9.64
N GLY A 87 -17.51 -1.14 -8.51
CA GLY A 87 -17.85 -1.75 -7.22
C GLY A 87 -16.67 -2.37 -6.48
N GLY A 88 -15.46 -2.34 -7.05
CA GLY A 88 -14.23 -2.78 -6.41
C GLY A 88 -13.87 -1.92 -5.20
N ARG A 89 -13.02 -2.46 -4.32
CA ARG A 89 -12.57 -1.78 -3.10
C ARG A 89 -11.10 -1.41 -3.21
N LEU A 90 -10.77 -0.20 -2.77
CA LEU A 90 -9.39 0.24 -2.63
C LEU A 90 -8.66 -0.68 -1.65
N LEU A 91 -7.47 -1.14 -2.02
CA LEU A 91 -6.61 -1.94 -1.13
C LEU A 91 -5.55 -1.09 -0.41
N ALA A 92 -5.43 0.18 -0.79
CA ALA A 92 -4.49 1.13 -0.21
C ALA A 92 -5.14 2.52 -0.12
N HIS A 93 -4.56 3.36 0.73
CA HIS A 93 -4.95 4.76 0.80
C HIS A 93 -4.78 5.45 -0.55
N THR A 94 -5.78 6.26 -0.91
CA THR A 94 -5.85 6.99 -2.19
C THR A 94 -6.11 8.47 -1.91
N PRO A 95 -5.26 9.41 -2.37
CA PRO A 95 -5.46 10.83 -2.11
C PRO A 95 -6.82 11.36 -2.56
N ALA A 96 -7.41 12.25 -1.75
CA ALA A 96 -8.67 12.94 -2.01
C ALA A 96 -8.44 14.46 -2.24
N PRO A 97 -9.28 15.13 -3.05
CA PRO A 97 -10.34 14.56 -3.88
C PRO A 97 -9.76 13.84 -5.09
N GLY A 98 -10.36 12.71 -5.49
CA GLY A 98 -9.90 11.95 -6.65
C GLY A 98 -10.88 10.85 -7.03
N GLY A 99 -11.32 10.86 -8.31
CA GLY A 99 -12.18 9.83 -8.88
C GLY A 99 -13.62 9.78 -8.36
N SER A 100 -14.39 8.83 -8.89
CA SER A 100 -15.72 8.45 -8.39
C SER A 100 -15.53 7.38 -7.30
N ILE A 101 -15.15 7.82 -6.11
CA ILE A 101 -14.85 6.96 -4.96
C ILE A 101 -15.79 7.34 -3.81
N THR A 102 -16.43 6.33 -3.23
CA THR A 102 -17.33 6.46 -2.09
C THR A 102 -16.75 5.72 -0.89
N GLY A 103 -16.53 6.43 0.21
CA GLY A 103 -16.01 5.87 1.45
C GLY A 103 -15.54 6.94 2.41
N ASP A 104 -15.01 6.51 3.55
CA ASP A 104 -14.47 7.42 4.56
C ASP A 104 -13.14 8.00 4.10
N ILE A 105 -12.89 9.24 4.51
CA ILE A 105 -11.61 9.92 4.31
C ILE A 105 -10.95 10.19 5.66
N GLU A 106 -9.63 10.07 5.70
CA GLU A 106 -8.84 10.38 6.89
C GLU A 106 -7.53 11.11 6.52
N PRO A 107 -6.97 11.89 7.44
CA PRO A 107 -5.60 12.37 7.31
C PRO A 107 -4.61 11.21 7.45
N LEU A 108 -3.82 10.96 6.42
CA LEU A 108 -2.74 9.98 6.45
C LEU A 108 -1.39 10.70 6.64
N VAL A 109 -0.62 10.29 7.64
CA VAL A 109 0.66 10.92 7.98
C VAL A 109 1.78 9.90 8.05
N GLY A 110 2.72 9.99 7.12
CA GLY A 110 3.95 9.21 7.15
C GLY A 110 4.98 9.81 8.10
N ARG A 111 5.47 9.01 9.04
CA ARG A 111 6.51 9.42 9.98
C ARG A 111 7.72 8.49 9.89
N GLU A 112 8.89 9.08 9.73
CA GLU A 112 10.13 8.32 9.56
C GLU A 112 11.12 8.55 10.71
N TRP A 113 11.99 7.57 10.89
CA TRP A 113 13.19 7.73 11.71
C TRP A 113 14.39 8.11 10.83
N ARG A 114 14.84 9.36 10.95
CA ARG A 114 16.03 9.86 10.24
C ARG A 114 17.15 10.20 11.21
N SER A 115 17.89 9.20 11.67
CA SER A 115 18.99 9.34 12.65
C SER A 115 20.06 10.37 12.26
N HIS A 116 20.26 10.57 10.96
CA HIS A 116 21.20 11.52 10.36
C HIS A 116 20.72 12.98 10.38
N ASN A 117 19.44 13.25 10.69
CA ASN A 117 18.89 14.60 10.71
C ASN A 117 19.28 15.34 12.00
N SER A 118 19.82 16.56 11.92
CA SER A 118 20.30 17.29 13.11
C SER A 118 19.20 17.78 14.06
N ARG A 119 17.97 17.99 13.56
CA ARG A 119 16.83 18.52 14.35
C ARG A 119 15.77 17.47 14.68
N ARG A 120 15.54 16.50 13.78
CA ARG A 120 14.49 15.48 13.86
C ARG A 120 15.10 14.08 13.82
N ARG A 121 16.01 13.79 14.75
CA ARG A 121 16.85 12.58 14.77
C ARG A 121 16.21 11.34 15.38
N TYR A 122 15.14 11.51 16.15
CA TYR A 122 14.50 10.41 16.86
C TYR A 122 13.34 9.83 16.04
N ALA A 123 12.93 8.61 16.39
CA ALA A 123 11.84 7.91 15.71
C ALA A 123 10.56 8.75 15.66
N GLY A 124 9.90 8.76 14.50
CA GLY A 124 8.59 9.40 14.31
C GLY A 124 8.59 10.93 14.31
N GLN A 125 9.76 11.59 14.40
CA GLN A 125 9.86 13.06 14.42
C GLN A 125 9.84 13.69 13.03
N HIS A 126 10.26 12.96 12.00
CA HIS A 126 10.25 13.46 10.64
C HIS A 126 8.93 13.10 9.97
N ILE A 127 8.14 14.12 9.59
CA ILE A 127 6.96 13.95 8.75
C ILE A 127 7.45 13.82 7.31
N ALA A 128 7.30 12.63 6.73
CA ALA A 128 7.73 12.30 5.38
C ALA A 128 6.66 12.63 4.33
N TYR A 129 5.38 12.48 4.69
CA TYR A 129 4.25 12.89 3.88
C TYR A 129 3.03 13.18 4.78
N THR A 130 2.09 13.95 4.26
CA THR A 130 0.78 14.20 4.86
C THR A 130 -0.22 14.48 3.76
N ASP A 131 -1.31 13.74 3.72
CA ASP A 131 -2.40 13.91 2.74
C ASP A 131 -3.74 13.58 3.39
N ILE A 132 -4.83 13.99 2.74
CA ILE A 132 -6.18 13.51 3.05
C ILE A 132 -6.47 12.41 2.05
N CYS A 133 -6.77 11.21 2.53
CA CYS A 133 -6.93 10.03 1.69
C CYS A 133 -8.25 9.33 1.97
N PHE A 134 -8.84 8.73 0.95
CA PHE A 134 -9.78 7.63 1.14
C PHE A 134 -9.08 6.46 1.83
N VAL A 135 -9.76 5.84 2.79
CA VAL A 135 -9.25 4.67 3.51
C VAL A 135 -9.31 3.41 2.64
N PRO A 136 -8.42 2.42 2.84
CA PRO A 136 -8.59 1.08 2.29
C PRO A 136 -9.99 0.52 2.62
N GLY A 137 -10.62 -0.14 1.67
CA GLY A 137 -12.00 -0.63 1.75
C GLY A 137 -13.04 0.30 1.13
N SER A 138 -12.71 1.57 0.88
CA SER A 138 -13.56 2.51 0.12
C SER A 138 -13.84 1.97 -1.29
N GLN A 139 -15.00 2.29 -1.85
CA GLN A 139 -15.50 1.69 -3.09
C GLN A 139 -15.31 2.61 -4.29
N VAL A 140 -14.89 2.06 -5.43
CA VAL A 140 -14.91 2.77 -6.71
C VAL A 140 -16.27 2.56 -7.40
N ASP A 141 -16.89 3.62 -7.89
CA ASP A 141 -18.20 3.54 -8.55
C ASP A 141 -18.08 3.05 -10.00
N GLN A 142 -16.90 3.23 -10.60
CA GLN A 142 -16.59 2.87 -11.98
C GLN A 142 -15.26 2.13 -12.04
N ALA A 143 -15.07 1.31 -13.07
CA ALA A 143 -13.77 0.69 -13.32
C ALA A 143 -12.71 1.78 -13.45
N SER A 144 -11.64 1.64 -12.68
CA SER A 144 -10.65 2.71 -12.47
C SER A 144 -9.25 2.12 -12.34
N ASP A 145 -8.29 2.85 -12.89
CA ASP A 145 -6.87 2.51 -12.87
C ASP A 145 -6.12 3.44 -11.91
N PHE A 146 -5.17 2.88 -11.18
CA PHE A 146 -4.41 3.55 -10.15
C PHE A 146 -2.92 3.25 -10.32
N ALA A 147 -2.09 4.29 -10.31
CA ALA A 147 -0.64 4.11 -10.25
C ALA A 147 -0.20 3.94 -8.79
N VAL A 148 0.65 2.94 -8.51
CA VAL A 148 1.28 2.77 -7.20
C VAL A 148 2.39 3.82 -7.05
N GLY A 149 2.13 4.81 -6.20
CA GLY A 149 3.03 5.92 -5.93
C GLY A 149 3.95 5.69 -4.74
N LYS A 150 4.59 6.78 -4.30
CA LYS A 150 5.45 6.77 -3.10
C LYS A 150 4.65 6.32 -1.89
N PHE A 151 5.33 5.61 -0.99
CA PHE A 151 4.75 5.06 0.24
C PHE A 151 3.59 4.07 0.02
N GLY A 152 3.42 3.56 -1.22
CA GLY A 152 2.35 2.61 -1.56
C GLY A 152 0.98 3.26 -1.79
N LEU A 153 0.90 4.60 -1.83
CA LEU A 153 -0.33 5.32 -2.10
C LEU A 153 -0.80 5.09 -3.53
N TRP A 154 -2.10 4.82 -3.71
CA TRP A 154 -2.69 4.64 -5.02
C TRP A 154 -3.17 5.98 -5.57
N HIS A 155 -2.69 6.35 -6.76
CA HIS A 155 -3.05 7.61 -7.40
C HIS A 155 -3.97 7.34 -8.58
N PRO A 156 -5.20 7.89 -8.60
CA PRO A 156 -6.09 7.72 -9.74
C PRO A 156 -5.42 8.24 -11.00
N ILE A 157 -5.43 7.43 -12.06
CA ILE A 157 -4.99 7.89 -13.37
C ILE A 157 -6.18 8.60 -14.02
N SER A 158 -6.12 9.92 -14.06
CA SER A 158 -7.06 10.67 -14.90
C SER A 158 -6.79 10.30 -16.35
N VAL A 159 -7.77 9.67 -17.01
CA VAL A 159 -7.77 9.61 -18.48
C VAL A 159 -7.95 11.05 -18.95
N VAL A 160 -6.88 11.69 -19.39
CA VAL A 160 -7.03 12.88 -20.23
C VAL A 160 -7.75 12.38 -21.47
N LEU A 161 -9.04 12.69 -21.58
CA LEU A 161 -9.73 12.58 -22.86
C LEU A 161 -8.94 13.48 -23.81
N CYS A 162 -8.13 12.89 -24.69
CA CYS A 162 -7.63 13.61 -25.84
C CYS A 162 -8.86 14.20 -26.55
N GLU A 163 -9.03 15.52 -26.50
CA GLU A 163 -10.01 16.15 -27.36
C GLU A 163 -9.66 15.76 -28.81
N PRO A 164 -10.64 15.33 -29.62
CA PRO A 164 -10.39 15.00 -31.02
C PRO A 164 -9.79 16.24 -31.67
N GLY A 165 -8.54 16.10 -32.14
CA GLY A 165 -7.78 17.18 -32.74
C GLY A 165 -8.60 17.89 -33.81
N THR A 166 -8.75 19.20 -33.66
CA THR A 166 -9.08 20.09 -34.77
C THR A 166 -7.98 19.93 -35.81
N ALA A 167 -8.34 19.30 -36.92
CA ALA A 167 -7.60 19.39 -38.16
C ALA A 167 -7.61 20.87 -38.62
N GLU A 168 -6.43 21.47 -38.68
CA GLU A 168 -6.11 22.57 -39.60
C GLU A 168 -5.13 22.07 -40.65
#